data_AF-A0A3N5F7G4-F1
#
_entry.id   AF-A0A3N5F7G4-F1
#
_cell.length_a   1.000
_cell.length_b   1.000
_cell.length_c   1.000
_cell.angle_alpha   90.00
_cell.angle_beta   90.00
_cell.angle_gamma   90.00
#
_symmetry.space_group_name_H-M   'P 1'
#
loop_
_entity.id
_entity.type
_entity.pdbx_description
1 polymer ?
#
loop_
_entity_poly.entity_id
_entity_poly.type
_entity_poly.pdbx_seq_one_letter_code
_entity_poly.pdbx_strand_id
1 'polypeptide(L)' 'MPVNPDLSPGARMTDTPLRIAIVGGGLAGLLAAVLLQQQGVRDVVLFEARDRIGGRILTAGADGA' A
#
# COMPACT_ATOMS: atom_id res chain seq x y z
N MET A 1 13.84 26.05 29.34
CA MET A 1 14.27 26.05 27.93
C MET A 1 13.06 25.69 27.08
N PRO A 2 12.53 26.60 26.24
CA PRO A 2 11.48 26.21 25.31
C PRO A 2 12.08 25.23 24.30
N VAL A 3 11.40 24.11 24.08
CA VAL A 3 11.73 23.16 23.01
C VAL A 3 11.43 23.86 21.67
N ASN A 4 12.35 23.76 20.72
CA ASN A 4 12.17 24.38 19.42
C ASN A 4 11.01 23.68 18.66
N PRO A 5 10.02 24.43 18.14
CA PRO A 5 8.90 23.86 17.37
C PRO A 5 9.24 23.54 15.91
N ASP A 6 10.52 23.61 15.52
CA ASP A 6 10.95 23.68 14.12
C ASP A 6 11.49 22.37 13.52
N LEU A 7 11.40 21.23 14.23
CA LEU A 7 11.60 19.91 13.64
C LEU A 7 10.37 19.43 12.84
N SER A 8 9.69 20.30 12.08
CA SER A 8 8.60 19.91 11.17
C SER A 8 9.20 19.56 9.80
N PRO A 9 9.27 18.28 9.38
CA PRO A 9 9.78 17.95 8.07
C PRO A 9 8.79 18.44 7.01
N GLY A 10 9.17 19.51 6.31
CA GLY A 10 8.84 19.81 4.92
C GLY A 10 7.37 19.90 4.53
N ALA A 11 6.85 21.13 4.41
CA ALA A 11 5.53 21.48 3.88
C ALA A 11 4.36 20.82 4.60
N ARG A 12 3.35 21.61 4.98
CA ARG A 12 2.02 21.01 5.14
C ARG A 12 1.65 20.48 3.75
N MET A 13 1.91 19.20 3.49
CA MET A 13 1.29 18.49 2.37
C MET A 13 -0.17 18.90 2.44
N THR A 14 -0.63 19.55 1.38
CA THR A 14 -1.98 20.06 1.30
C THR A 14 -2.94 18.95 1.72
N ASP A 15 -4.08 19.31 2.32
CA ASP A 15 -5.19 18.40 2.67
C ASP A 15 -5.85 17.78 1.43
N THR A 16 -5.08 17.64 0.35
CA THR A 16 -5.44 16.98 -0.89
C THR A 16 -5.45 15.49 -0.62
N PRO A 17 -6.59 14.82 -0.82
CA PRO A 17 -6.68 13.38 -0.62
C PRO A 17 -5.66 12.68 -1.55
N LEU A 18 -4.75 11.91 -0.94
CA LEU A 18 -3.76 11.12 -1.67
C LEU A 18 -4.46 10.00 -2.43
N ARG A 19 -4.17 9.90 -3.73
CA ARG A 19 -4.62 8.82 -4.61
C ARG A 19 -3.44 7.93 -4.94
N ILE A 20 -3.51 6.65 -4.59
CA ILE A 20 -2.37 5.74 -4.65
C ILE A 20 -2.66 4.58 -5.58
N ALA A 21 -1.76 4.34 -6.54
CA ALA A 21 -1.75 3.16 -7.39
C ALA A 21 -0.66 2.19 -6.93
N ILE A 22 -1.02 0.92 -6.71
CA ILE A 22 -0.09 -0.17 -6.40
C ILE A 22 -0.05 -1.10 -7.62
N VAL A 23 1.16 -1.38 -8.13
CA VAL A 23 1.35 -2.27 -9.28
C VAL A 23 1.97 -3.58 -8.80
N GLY A 24 1.23 -4.67 -8.95
CA GLY A 24 1.58 -6.03 -8.53
C GLY A 24 0.81 -6.49 -7.28
N GLY A 25 -0.06 -7.48 -7.43
CA GLY A 25 -0.83 -8.18 -6.39
C GLY A 25 -0.06 -9.32 -5.71
N GLY A 26 1.26 -9.19 -5.61
CA GLY A 26 2.10 -10.08 -4.78
C GLY A 26 2.06 -9.71 -3.30
N LEU A 27 2.80 -10.45 -2.46
CA LEU A 27 2.88 -10.21 -1.02
C LEU A 27 3.18 -8.74 -0.67
N ALA A 28 4.16 -8.14 -1.34
CA ALA A 28 4.56 -6.75 -1.08
C ALA A 28 3.44 -5.75 -1.41
N GLY A 29 2.77 -5.89 -2.56
CA GLY A 29 1.70 -4.99 -2.95
C GLY A 29 0.45 -5.12 -2.08
N LEU A 30 0.09 -6.36 -1.71
CA LEU A 30 -1.00 -6.61 -0.77
C LEU A 30 -0.70 -6.03 0.61
N LEU A 31 0.52 -6.20 1.13
CA LEU A 31 0.91 -5.62 2.41
C LEU A 31 0.92 -4.08 2.34
N ALA A 32 1.39 -3.49 1.24
CA ALA A 32 1.33 -2.05 1.03
C ALA A 32 -0.12 -1.54 1.07
N ALA A 33 -1.06 -2.22 0.40
CA ALA A 33 -2.48 -1.85 0.42
C ALA A 33 -3.05 -1.92 1.85
N VAL A 34 -2.75 -2.98 2.59
CA VAL A 34 -3.17 -3.16 3.98
C VAL A 34 -2.63 -2.05 4.88
N LEU A 35 -1.34 -1.73 4.78
CA LEU A 35 -0.73 -0.68 5.59
C LEU A 35 -1.32 0.69 5.26
N LEU A 36 -1.53 1.01 3.98
CA LEU A 36 -2.15 2.27 3.57
C LEU A 36 -3.58 2.42 4.11
N GLN A 37 -4.38 1.35 4.03
CA GLN A 37 -5.72 1.35 4.62
C GLN A 37 -5.68 1.54 6.14
N GLN A 38 -4.76 0.88 6.86
CA GLN A 38 -4.60 1.05 8.31
C GLN A 38 -4.19 2.47 8.70
N GLN A 39 -3.46 3.19 7.83
CA GLN A 39 -3.13 4.60 8.03
C GLN A 39 -4.24 5.57 7.60
N GLY A 40 -5.42 5.06 7.24
CA GLY A 40 -6.59 5.88 6.88
C GLY A 40 -6.58 6.40 5.44
N VAL A 41 -5.67 5.92 4.58
CA VAL A 41 -5.69 6.23 3.15
C VAL A 41 -6.82 5.44 2.49
N ARG A 42 -7.77 6.14 1.87
CA ARG A 42 -8.99 5.53 1.32
C ARG A 42 -9.00 5.40 -0.20
N ASP A 43 -8.30 6.27 -0.93
CA ASP A 43 -8.22 6.20 -2.40
C ASP A 43 -6.97 5.41 -2.81
N VAL A 44 -7.09 4.09 -2.77
CA VAL A 44 -6.03 3.14 -3.13
C VAL A 44 -6.57 2.17 -4.16
N VAL A 45 -5.84 2.00 -5.28
CA VAL A 45 -6.15 1.03 -6.33
C VAL A 45 -4.96 0.10 -6.52
N LEU A 46 -5.20 -1.21 -6.48
CA LEU A 46 -4.19 -2.24 -6.73
C LEU A 46 -4.44 -2.88 -8.10
N PHE A 47 -3.42 -2.89 -8.95
CA PHE A 47 -3.42 -3.52 -10.26
C PHE A 47 -2.57 -4.80 -10.22
N GLU A 48 -3.11 -5.90 -10.71
CA GLU A 48 -2.40 -7.16 -10.91
C GLU A 48 -2.59 -7.60 -12.36
N ALA A 49 -1.53 -8.11 -12.98
CA ALA A 49 -1.55 -8.53 -14.38
C ALA A 49 -2.25 -9.88 -14.58
N ARG A 50 -2.22 -10.72 -13.55
CA ARG A 50 -2.83 -12.06 -13.55
C ARG A 50 -4.27 -12.02 -13.04
N ASP A 51 -4.98 -13.10 -13.30
CA ASP A 51 -6.32 -13.40 -12.80
C ASP A 51 -6.37 -13.79 -11.31
N ARG A 52 -5.19 -13.86 -10.66
CA ARG A 52 -5.03 -14.23 -9.25
C ARG A 52 -4.04 -13.34 -8.53
N ILE A 53 -4.21 -13.25 -7.22
CA ILE A 53 -3.27 -12.60 -6.30
C ILE A 53 -2.20 -13.58 -5.79
N GLY A 54 -1.23 -13.06 -5.03
CA GLY A 54 -0.15 -13.83 -4.37
C GLY A 54 1.21 -13.70 -5.06
N GLY A 55 1.24 -13.26 -6.32
CA GLY A 55 2.46 -13.09 -7.09
C GLY A 55 3.22 -14.41 -7.24
N ARG A 56 4.41 -14.51 -6.63
CA ARG A 56 5.21 -15.74 -6.60
C ARG A 56 4.71 -16.78 -5.61
N ILE A 57 3.86 -16.38 -4.66
CA ILE A 57 3.20 -17.32 -3.75
C ILE A 57 2.03 -17.94 -4.54
N LEU A 58 2.08 -19.26 -4.66
CA LEU A 58 1.04 -20.08 -5.27
C LEU A 58 0.94 -21.36 -4.45
N THR A 59 -0.27 -21.68 -4.02
CA THR A 59 -0.58 -22.97 -3.41
C THR A 59 -1.19 -23.82 -4.51
N ALA A 60 -0.59 -24.98 -4.79
CA ALA A 60 -1.15 -25.94 -5.74
C ALA A 60 -2.48 -26.48 -5.21
N GLY A 61 -3.39 -26.81 -6.13
CA GLY A 61 -4.62 -27.51 -5.79
C GLY A 61 -4.32 -28.92 -5.24
N ALA A 62 -5.35 -29.61 -4.72
CA ALA A 62 -5.21 -30.99 -4.27
C ALA A 62 -4.78 -31.95 -5.40
N ASP A 63 -4.98 -31.54 -6.64
CA ASP A 63 -4.54 -32.17 -7.89
C ASP A 63 -3.09 -31.85 -8.27
N GLY A 64 -2.40 -30.99 -7.51
CA GLY A 64 -1.00 -30.62 -7.74
C GLY A 64 -0.78 -29.72 -8.96
N ALA A 65 -1.87 -29.20 -9.55
CA ALA A 65 -1.85 -28.21 -10.63
C ALA A 65 -1.52 -26.81 -10.12
#